data_AF-A0A8H5PWQ8-F1
#
_entry.id   AF-A0A8H5PWQ8-F1
#
_cell.length_a   1.000
_cell.length_b   1.000
_cell.length_c   1.000
_cell.angle_alpha   90.00
_cell.angle_beta   90.00
_cell.angle_gamma   90.00
#
_symmetry.space_group_name_H-M   'P 1'
#
loop_
_entity.id
_entity.type
_entity.pdbx_description
1 polymer ?
#
loop_
_entity_poly.entity_id
_entity_poly.type
_entity_poly.pdbx_seq_one_letter_code
_entity_poly.pdbx_strand_id
1 'polypeptide(L)'
;MYEENFSRQMSDVSSSFVELMYEANKRGNLPGWPETYKLQSLRSDYNDWVRNHGMRLDSGVSNAPRSDPNEDRVKRAAIRLALSTLDSQIQLLMQDYRDGPDLRTASGAQSNASSVERSLTTLSRWTS
;
A
#
# COMPACT_ATOMS: atom_id res chain seq x y z
N MET A 1 17.47 19.64 -6.64
CA MET A 1 17.26 18.53 -5.68
C MET A 1 15.78 18.21 -5.70
N TYR A 2 15.38 16.98 -6.03
CA TYR A 2 13.97 16.58 -5.91
C TYR A 2 13.68 16.43 -4.42
N GLU A 3 12.88 17.34 -3.87
CA GLU A 3 12.35 17.17 -2.52
C GLU A 3 11.63 15.83 -2.44
N GLU A 4 12.03 15.02 -1.47
CA GLU A 4 11.46 13.70 -1.28
C GLU A 4 10.06 13.80 -0.69
N ASN A 5 9.04 13.87 -1.55
CA ASN A 5 7.67 14.04 -1.10
C ASN A 5 6.99 12.68 -0.84
N PHE A 6 7.31 12.06 0.30
CA PHE A 6 6.64 10.82 0.73
C PHE A 6 5.16 11.09 0.99
N SER A 7 4.80 12.28 1.49
CA SER A 7 3.42 12.72 1.66
C SER A 7 2.58 12.53 0.39
N ARG A 8 3.12 12.90 -0.77
CA ARG A 8 2.44 12.70 -2.05
C ARG A 8 2.24 11.22 -2.37
N GLN A 9 3.29 10.39 -2.29
CA GLN A 9 3.17 8.96 -2.55
C GLN A 9 2.21 8.27 -1.58
N MET A 10 2.21 8.67 -0.31
CA MET A 10 1.27 8.13 0.68
C MET A 10 -0.17 8.55 0.38
N SER A 11 -0.38 9.78 -0.07
CA SER A 11 -1.69 10.26 -0.53
C SER A 11 -2.19 9.49 -1.75
N ASP A 12 -1.30 9.18 -2.70
CA ASP A 12 -1.64 8.41 -3.90
C ASP A 12 -2.09 6.98 -3.51
N VAL A 13 -1.33 6.28 -2.67
CA VAL A 13 -1.71 4.95 -2.13
C VAL A 13 -3.02 5.01 -1.34
N SER A 14 -3.22 6.05 -0.52
CA SER A 14 -4.47 6.25 0.22
C SER A 14 -5.67 6.37 -0.73
N SER A 15 -5.48 7.08 -1.85
CA SER A 15 -6.50 7.27 -2.87
C SER A 15 -6.81 5.96 -3.59
N SER A 16 -5.78 5.17 -3.95
CA SER A 16 -5.95 3.84 -4.53
C SER A 16 -6.75 2.89 -3.63
N PHE A 17 -6.55 2.93 -2.31
CA PHE A 17 -7.38 2.16 -1.38
C PHE A 17 -8.85 2.63 -1.37
N VAL A 18 -9.10 3.94 -1.46
CA VAL A 18 -10.48 4.47 -1.54
C VAL A 18 -11.17 4.00 -2.82
N GLU A 19 -10.49 4.07 -3.96
CA GLU A 19 -11.03 3.58 -5.23
C GLU A 19 -11.26 2.06 -5.22
N LEU A 20 -10.32 1.28 -4.69
CA LEU A 20 -10.50 -0.16 -4.52
C LEU A 20 -11.75 -0.48 -3.70
N MET A 21 -11.95 0.22 -2.58
CA MET A 21 -13.14 0.05 -1.75
C MET A 21 -14.42 0.41 -2.49
N TYR A 22 -14.38 1.47 -3.31
CA TYR A 22 -15.52 1.86 -4.15
C TYR A 22 -15.88 0.76 -5.15
N GLU A 23 -14.91 0.21 -5.88
CA GLU A 23 -15.15 -0.84 -6.89
C GLU A 23 -15.62 -2.15 -6.24
N ALA A 24 -15.02 -2.54 -5.12
CA ALA A 24 -15.44 -3.73 -4.37
C ALA A 24 -16.88 -3.59 -3.85
N ASN A 25 -17.24 -2.43 -3.28
CA ASN A 25 -18.60 -2.18 -2.80
C ASN A 25 -19.63 -2.14 -3.93
N LYS A 26 -19.27 -1.57 -5.09
CA LYS A 26 -20.11 -1.53 -6.28
C LYS A 26 -20.45 -2.92 -6.81
N ARG A 27 -19.50 -3.86 -6.76
CA ARG A 27 -19.70 -5.25 -7.18
C ARG A 27 -20.49 -6.08 -6.16
N GLY A 28 -20.46 -5.68 -4.89
CA GLY A 28 -21.06 -6.46 -3.81
C GLY A 28 -20.27 -7.73 -3.53
N ASN A 29 -20.92 -8.69 -2.86
CA ASN A 29 -20.24 -9.93 -2.47
C ASN A 29 -20.08 -10.87 -3.68
N LEU A 30 -18.83 -11.09 -4.10
CA LEU A 30 -18.48 -12.02 -5.18
C LEU A 30 -17.96 -13.33 -4.56
N PRO A 31 -18.60 -14.49 -4.81
CA PRO A 31 -18.19 -15.75 -4.21
C PRO A 31 -16.72 -16.10 -4.48
N GLY A 32 -15.95 -16.34 -3.41
CA GLY A 32 -14.53 -16.69 -3.45
C GLY A 32 -13.56 -15.52 -3.64
N TRP A 33 -14.05 -14.32 -3.94
CA TRP A 33 -13.24 -13.11 -4.02
C TRP A 33 -12.88 -12.59 -2.62
N PRO A 34 -11.88 -11.71 -2.48
CA PRO A 34 -11.61 -11.09 -1.20
C PRO A 34 -12.86 -10.37 -0.67
N GLU A 35 -13.20 -10.65 0.58
CA GLU A 35 -14.36 -10.00 1.18
C GLU A 35 -14.04 -8.54 1.52
N THR A 36 -15.06 -7.69 1.51
CA THR A 36 -14.93 -6.26 1.81
C THR A 36 -14.23 -6.01 3.15
N TYR A 37 -14.48 -6.84 4.17
CA TYR A 37 -13.81 -6.71 5.47
C TYR A 37 -12.28 -6.91 5.37
N LYS A 38 -11.83 -7.81 4.48
CA LYS A 38 -10.39 -8.06 4.26
C LYS A 38 -9.74 -6.83 3.64
N LEU A 39 -10.40 -6.22 2.64
CA LEU A 39 -9.91 -4.98 2.01
C LEU A 39 -9.90 -3.81 3.00
N GLN A 40 -10.90 -3.71 3.87
CA GLN A 40 -10.94 -2.73 4.95
C GLN A 40 -9.78 -2.92 5.94
N SER A 41 -9.46 -4.18 6.30
CA SER A 41 -8.30 -4.49 7.15
C SER A 41 -7.00 -4.00 6.51
N LEU A 42 -6.75 -4.32 5.24
CA LEU A 42 -5.55 -3.88 4.51
C LEU A 42 -5.41 -2.35 4.48
N ARG A 43 -6.52 -1.65 4.26
CA ARG A 43 -6.56 -0.18 4.31
C ARG A 43 -6.28 0.34 5.72
N SER A 44 -6.81 -0.31 6.76
CA SER A 44 -6.55 0.06 8.15
C SER A 44 -5.07 -0.10 8.50
N ASP A 45 -4.49 -1.24 8.14
CA ASP A 45 -3.06 -1.53 8.37
C ASP A 45 -2.17 -0.47 7.69
N TYR A 46 -2.52 -0.07 6.47
CA TYR A 46 -1.84 1.01 5.78
C TYR A 46 -1.98 2.37 6.50
N ASN A 47 -3.19 2.73 6.92
CA ASN A 47 -3.43 3.99 7.63
C ASN A 47 -2.66 4.05 8.96
N ASP A 48 -2.63 2.94 9.69
CA ASP A 48 -1.86 2.82 10.92
C ASP A 48 -0.35 2.96 10.66
N TRP A 49 0.14 2.38 9.57
CA TRP A 49 1.52 2.57 9.13
C TRP A 49 1.82 4.05 8.82
N VAL A 50 0.95 4.74 8.07
CA VAL A 50 1.12 6.18 7.74
C VAL A 50 1.19 7.02 9.01
N ARG A 51 0.31 6.75 9.98
CA ARG A 51 0.25 7.48 11.25
C ARG A 51 1.50 7.26 12.11
N ASN A 52 1.99 6.03 12.19
CA ASN A 52 3.09 5.68 13.09
C ASN A 52 4.48 5.93 12.49
N HIS A 53 4.63 5.72 11.19
CA HIS A 53 5.92 5.74 10.49
C HIS A 53 5.97 6.80 9.39
N GLY A 54 4.90 6.92 8.59
CA GLY A 54 4.84 7.79 7.42
C GLY A 54 5.12 9.27 7.71
N MET A 55 4.47 9.83 8.74
CA MET A 55 4.64 11.25 9.11
C MET A 55 6.09 11.64 9.47
N ARG A 56 6.94 10.68 9.84
CA ARG A 56 8.35 10.93 10.19
C ARG A 56 9.24 11.05 8.94
N LEU A 57 8.83 10.49 7.80
CA LEU A 57 9.65 10.40 6.59
C LEU A 57 9.89 11.77 5.93
N ASP A 58 8.86 12.62 5.90
CA ASP A 58 8.95 13.98 5.33
C ASP A 58 9.63 14.98 6.27
N SER A 59 9.60 14.73 7.58
CA SER A 59 10.11 15.68 8.57
C SER A 59 11.64 15.84 8.54
N GLY A 60 12.38 14.91 7.91
CA GLY A 60 13.85 14.92 7.92
C GLY A 60 14.48 14.78 9.31
N VAL A 61 13.69 14.66 10.38
CA VAL A 61 14.16 14.55 11.77
C VAL A 61 14.53 13.09 12.04
N SER A 62 15.75 12.71 11.65
CA SER A 62 16.38 11.50 12.13
C SER A 62 16.72 11.68 13.61
N ASN A 63 15.85 11.20 14.51
CA ASN A 63 16.16 11.03 15.93
C ASN A 63 17.08 9.82 16.20
N ALA A 64 17.70 9.25 15.15
CA ALA A 64 18.64 8.14 15.26
C ALA A 64 20.07 8.67 15.50
N PRO A 65 20.88 7.98 16.32
CA PRO A 65 22.29 8.33 16.49
C PRO A 65 22.99 8.22 15.14
N ARG A 66 23.59 9.32 14.66
CA ARG A 66 24.38 9.45 13.40
C ARG A 66 24.35 8.20 12.52
N SER A 67 23.22 7.97 11.86
CA SER A 67 23.16 7.02 10.75
C SER A 67 24.07 7.53 9.64
N ASP A 68 24.81 6.63 9.00
CA ASP A 68 25.61 6.99 7.82
C ASP A 68 24.66 7.62 6.79
N PRO A 69 24.95 8.81 6.23
CA PRO A 69 24.12 9.46 5.22
C PRO A 69 23.75 8.54 4.04
N ASN A 70 24.58 7.53 3.74
CA ASN A 70 24.31 6.54 2.71
C ASN A 70 23.26 5.50 3.15
N GLU A 71 23.28 5.07 4.41
CA GLU A 71 22.29 4.12 4.96
C GLU A 71 20.88 4.73 4.96
N ASP A 72 20.77 5.99 5.36
CA ASP A 72 19.49 6.71 5.36
C ASP A 72 18.94 6.88 3.92
N ARG A 73 19.82 7.14 2.95
CA ARG A 73 19.45 7.19 1.52
C ARG A 73 18.94 5.84 1.02
N VAL A 74 19.61 4.74 1.37
CA VAL A 74 19.20 3.39 0.98
C VAL A 74 17.84 3.03 1.60
N LYS A 75 17.63 3.31 2.89
CA LYS A 75 16.35 3.07 3.56
C LYS A 75 15.23 3.87 2.91
N ARG A 76 15.44 5.17 2.66
CA ARG A 76 14.46 6.03 1.97
C ARG A 76 14.13 5.53 0.56
N ALA A 77 15.13 5.09 -0.20
CA ALA A 77 14.91 4.49 -1.52
C ALA A 77 14.12 3.18 -1.45
N ALA A 78 14.39 2.33 -0.47
CA ALA A 78 13.67 1.08 -0.26
C ALA A 78 12.20 1.31 0.13
N ILE A 79 11.93 2.29 1.00
CA ILE A 79 10.56 2.66 1.40
C ILE A 79 9.78 3.19 0.20
N ARG A 80 10.39 4.02 -0.65
CA ARG A 80 9.76 4.49 -1.90
C ARG A 80 9.38 3.35 -2.82
N LEU A 81 10.32 2.43 -3.06
CA LEU A 81 10.07 1.27 -3.89
C LEU A 81 8.93 0.41 -3.32
N ALA A 82 8.91 0.23 -1.98
CA ALA A 82 7.84 -0.50 -1.31
C ALA A 82 6.47 0.19 -1.46
N LEU A 83 6.40 1.52 -1.32
CA LEU A 83 5.17 2.30 -1.56
C LEU A 83 4.68 2.20 -3.01
N SER A 84 5.58 2.33 -4.00
CA SER A 84 5.22 2.17 -5.42
C SER A 84 4.76 0.75 -5.76
N THR A 85 5.37 -0.26 -5.12
CA THR A 85 4.98 -1.66 -5.28
C THR A 85 3.60 -1.90 -4.67
N LEU A 86 3.35 -1.37 -3.47
CA LEU A 86 2.05 -1.44 -2.82
C LEU A 86 0.97 -0.80 -3.68
N ASP A 87 1.19 0.41 -4.19
CA ASP A 87 0.23 1.11 -5.06
C ASP A 87 -0.11 0.27 -6.30
N SER A 88 0.91 -0.25 -6.99
CA SER A 88 0.72 -1.08 -8.18
C SER A 88 -0.12 -2.33 -7.89
N GLN A 89 0.06 -2.96 -6.73
CA GLN A 89 -0.72 -4.14 -6.34
C GLN A 89 -2.17 -3.81 -5.97
N ILE A 90 -2.39 -2.65 -5.34
CA ILE A 90 -3.75 -2.14 -5.09
C ILE A 90 -4.45 -1.89 -6.43
N GLN A 91 -3.77 -1.26 -7.39
CA GLN A 91 -4.32 -1.00 -8.72
C GLN A 91 -4.66 -2.30 -9.48
N LEU A 92 -3.83 -3.34 -9.38
CA LEU A 92 -4.13 -4.66 -9.97
C LEU A 92 -5.39 -5.28 -9.35
N LEU A 93 -5.50 -5.26 -8.02
CA LEU A 93 -6.68 -5.77 -7.34
C LEU A 93 -7.93 -4.95 -7.67
N MET A 94 -7.81 -3.62 -7.75
CA MET A 94 -8.88 -2.74 -8.18
C MET A 94 -9.33 -3.07 -9.60
N GLN A 95 -8.38 -3.32 -10.52
CA GLN A 95 -8.70 -3.75 -11.87
C GLN A 95 -9.43 -5.10 -11.87
N ASP A 96 -9.08 -6.02 -10.98
CA ASP A 96 -9.84 -7.27 -10.86
C ASP A 96 -11.31 -7.00 -10.53
N TYR A 97 -11.61 -6.13 -9.55
CA TYR A 97 -13.00 -5.76 -9.23
C TYR A 97 -13.69 -4.99 -10.35
N ARG A 98 -12.97 -4.13 -11.08
CA ARG A 98 -13.51 -3.41 -12.24
C ARG A 98 -13.90 -4.36 -13.37
N ASP A 99 -13.07 -5.35 -13.66
CA ASP A 99 -13.31 -6.34 -14.71
C ASP A 99 -14.37 -7.36 -14.31
N GLY A 100 -14.38 -7.79 -13.04
CA GLY A 100 -15.35 -8.73 -12.49
C GLY A 100 -15.13 -10.19 -12.93
N PRO A 101 -16.04 -11.11 -12.52
CA PRO A 101 -15.86 -12.55 -12.69
C PRO A 101 -15.90 -13.04 -14.15
N ASP A 102 -16.38 -12.22 -15.08
CA ASP A 102 -16.43 -12.57 -16.51
C ASP A 102 -15.03 -12.58 -17.15
N LEU A 103 -14.10 -11.79 -16.59
CA LEU A 103 -12.75 -11.59 -17.12
C LEU A 103 -11.65 -12.00 -16.13
N ARG A 104 -11.99 -12.15 -14.85
CA ARG A 104 -11.05 -12.39 -13.76
C ARG A 104 -11.49 -13.54 -12.88
N THR A 105 -10.54 -14.24 -12.31
CA THR A 105 -10.81 -15.36 -11.41
C THR A 105 -10.76 -14.92 -9.95
N ALA A 106 -11.59 -15.56 -9.12
CA ALA A 106 -11.54 -15.40 -7.68
C ALA A 106 -10.14 -15.70 -7.11
N SER A 107 -9.47 -16.73 -7.63
CA SER A 107 -8.10 -17.07 -7.24
C SER A 107 -7.08 -15.99 -7.61
N GLY A 108 -7.26 -15.33 -8.76
CA GLY A 108 -6.46 -14.18 -9.16
C GLY A 108 -6.63 -13.00 -8.21
N ALA A 109 -7.88 -12.64 -7.91
CA ALA A 109 -8.19 -11.57 -6.96
C ALA A 109 -7.65 -11.87 -5.54
N GLN A 110 -7.75 -13.12 -5.08
CA GLN A 110 -7.15 -13.54 -3.80
C GLN A 110 -5.63 -13.44 -3.80
N SER A 111 -4.98 -13.84 -4.89
CA SER A 111 -3.52 -13.70 -5.05
C SER A 111 -3.07 -12.24 -5.01
N ASN A 112 -3.82 -11.36 -5.66
CA ASN A 112 -3.55 -9.92 -5.66
C ASN A 112 -3.77 -9.31 -4.27
N ALA A 113 -4.84 -9.69 -3.55
CA ALA A 113 -5.04 -9.28 -2.16
C ALA A 113 -3.91 -9.75 -1.23
N SER A 114 -3.46 -11.00 -1.36
CA SER A 114 -2.30 -11.51 -0.61
C SER A 114 -0.98 -10.84 -1.02
N SER A 115 -0.90 -10.26 -2.21
CA SER A 115 0.24 -9.45 -2.63
C SER A 115 0.25 -8.11 -1.90
N VAL A 116 -0.90 -7.42 -1.84
CA VAL A 116 -1.06 -6.17 -1.06
C VAL A 116 -0.65 -6.39 0.40
N GLU A 117 -1.11 -7.47 1.04
CA GLU A 117 -0.75 -7.84 2.41
C GLU A 117 0.78 -8.03 2.60
N ARG A 118 1.43 -8.73 1.68
CA ARG A 118 2.89 -8.92 1.70
C ARG A 118 3.66 -7.61 1.49
N SER A 119 3.16 -6.71 0.66
CA SER A 119 3.77 -5.40 0.45
C SER A 119 3.64 -4.51 1.68
N LEU A 120 2.49 -4.54 2.38
CA LEU A 120 2.34 -3.86 3.67
C LEU A 120 3.31 -4.43 4.72
N THR A 121 3.44 -5.76 4.79
CA THR A 121 4.43 -6.40 5.67
C THR A 121 5.86 -5.96 5.35
N THR A 122 6.21 -5.86 4.07
CA THR A 122 7.54 -5.42 3.63
C THR A 122 7.78 -3.95 3.95
N LEU A 123 6.77 -3.10 3.74
CA LEU A 123 6.82 -1.67 4.06
C LEU A 123 7.06 -1.46 5.55
N SER A 124 6.33 -2.16 6.42
CA SER A 124 6.50 -2.09 7.87
C SER A 124 7.90 -2.48 8.33
N ARG A 125 8.53 -3.49 7.70
CA ARG A 125 9.90 -3.93 8.03
C ARG A 125 10.96 -2.86 7.76
N TRP A 126 10.77 -2.01 6.75
CA TRP A 126 11.72 -0.93 6.44
C TRP A 126 11.63 0.26 7.42
N THR A 127 10.57 0.31 8.22
CA THR A 127 10.27 1.43 9.13
C THR A 127 10.21 1.05 10.60
N SER A 128 10.45 -0.23 10.91
CA SER A 128 10.55 -0.78 12.27
C SER A 128 11.92 -0.56 12.88
#